data_AF-A0A0F8A015-F1
#
_entry.id   AF-A0A0F8A015-F1
#
_cell.length_a   1.000
_cell.length_b   1.000
_cell.length_c   1.000
_cell.angle_alpha   90.00
_cell.angle_beta   90.00
_cell.angle_gamma   90.00
#
_symmetry.space_group_name_H-M   'P 1'
#
loop_
_entity.id
_entity.type
_entity.pdbx_description
1 polymer ?
#
loop_
_entity_poly.entity_id
_entity_poly.type
_entity_poly.pdbx_seq_one_letter_code
_entity_poly.pdbx_strand_id
1 'polypeptide(L)'
;MRSLAPPAVVLAPRCGLLGNSYPCSTPLYLEFAKLPPPEPKENVKLLGVIMDQALRFKEHIAGVAAKGLTAAMCLKRLKMASPRTARQLFIATVAPTMDYASNVWSHACKTKEATWIERAQRVGAQAVTGGFRTVATAVAEAEASVQSFRERHAQAAAKFWIRMRTLPNSHPLTSVRFKLHRRYASPVLTTGITTPPI
;
A
#
# COMPACT_ATOMS: atom_id res chain seq x y z
N MET A 1 -8.11 -38.02 42.79
CA MET A 1 -7.86 -39.10 41.82
C MET A 1 -8.41 -38.70 40.46
N ARG A 2 -7.49 -38.52 39.49
CA ARG A 2 -7.61 -38.53 38.01
C ARG A 2 -8.85 -37.87 37.36
N SER A 3 -8.61 -36.67 36.83
CA SER A 3 -9.36 -36.04 35.74
C SER A 3 -9.11 -36.81 34.43
N LEU A 4 -10.19 -37.13 33.71
CA LEU A 4 -10.19 -37.82 32.42
C LEU A 4 -10.33 -36.75 31.31
N ALA A 5 -9.27 -36.53 30.53
CA ALA A 5 -9.35 -35.79 29.27
C ALA A 5 -9.58 -36.77 28.10
N PRO A 6 -10.39 -36.43 27.09
CA PRO A 6 -10.65 -37.31 25.95
C PRO A 6 -9.45 -37.38 24.98
N PRO A 7 -9.26 -38.50 24.27
CA PRO A 7 -8.15 -38.67 23.34
C PRO A 7 -8.33 -37.83 22.06
N ALA A 8 -7.26 -37.12 21.68
CA ALA A 8 -7.14 -36.42 20.42
C ALA A 8 -7.21 -37.42 19.25
N VAL A 9 -8.24 -37.30 18.42
CA VAL A 9 -8.33 -38.00 17.13
C VAL A 9 -7.43 -37.26 16.15
N VAL A 10 -6.21 -37.78 15.96
CA VAL A 10 -5.30 -37.36 14.89
C VAL A 10 -5.73 -38.07 13.61
N LEU A 11 -6.48 -37.39 12.75
CA LEU A 11 -6.68 -37.77 11.35
C LEU A 11 -5.54 -37.16 10.53
N ALA A 12 -4.49 -37.95 10.29
CA ALA A 12 -3.49 -37.65 9.27
C ALA A 12 -4.05 -37.99 7.88
N PRO A 13 -3.90 -37.12 6.85
CA PRO A 13 -4.16 -37.54 5.48
C PRO A 13 -3.02 -38.45 5.02
N ARG A 14 -3.36 -39.69 4.63
CA ARG A 14 -2.46 -40.59 3.92
C ARG A 14 -2.13 -39.98 2.55
N CYS A 15 -0.94 -39.40 2.39
CA CYS A 15 -0.40 -39.12 1.06
C CYS A 15 0.24 -40.40 0.51
N GLY A 16 -0.47 -41.08 -0.39
CA GLY A 16 0.06 -42.14 -1.23
C GLY A 16 0.98 -41.57 -2.31
N LEU A 17 2.22 -42.07 -2.31
CA LEU A 17 3.07 -42.40 -3.45
C LEU A 17 2.69 -41.81 -4.82
N LEU A 18 3.53 -40.91 -5.34
CA LEU A 18 4.10 -40.98 -6.69
C LEU A 18 5.29 -40.01 -6.77
N GLY A 19 6.40 -40.53 -7.28
CA GLY A 19 7.73 -39.95 -7.17
C GLY A 19 7.93 -38.67 -7.98
N ASN A 20 8.56 -37.69 -7.33
CA ASN A 20 9.62 -36.83 -7.87
C ASN A 20 10.23 -36.10 -6.67
N SER A 21 11.44 -36.53 -6.29
CA SER A 21 12.20 -36.03 -5.14
C SER A 21 12.78 -34.65 -5.45
N TYR A 22 11.97 -33.61 -5.31
CA TYR A 22 12.51 -32.33 -4.85
C TYR A 22 12.73 -32.48 -3.34
N PRO A 23 13.89 -32.12 -2.77
CA PRO A 23 13.99 -31.99 -1.32
C PRO A 23 12.98 -30.91 -0.95
N CYS A 24 11.81 -31.35 -0.46
CA CYS A 24 10.85 -30.51 0.21
C CYS A 24 11.62 -29.95 1.39
N SER A 25 12.17 -28.75 1.21
CA SER A 25 12.70 -27.92 2.26
C SER A 25 11.71 -28.03 3.40
N THR A 26 12.17 -28.62 4.49
CA THR A 26 11.47 -28.69 5.77
C THR A 26 10.64 -27.43 5.91
N PRO A 27 9.32 -27.53 6.20
CA PRO A 27 8.61 -26.33 6.57
C PRO A 27 9.38 -25.78 7.76
N LEU A 28 9.96 -24.59 7.59
CA LEU A 28 10.47 -23.78 8.68
C LEU A 28 9.24 -23.38 9.52
N TYR A 29 8.66 -24.36 10.21
CA TYR A 29 7.84 -24.16 11.38
C TYR A 29 8.82 -23.64 12.40
N LEU A 30 8.98 -22.32 12.32
CA LEU A 30 9.76 -21.50 13.21
C LEU A 30 9.56 -22.01 14.62
N GLU A 31 10.69 -22.26 15.27
CA GLU A 31 10.85 -22.55 16.69
C GLU A 31 10.41 -21.35 17.55
N PHE A 32 9.22 -20.81 17.30
CA PHE A 32 8.58 -19.75 18.07
C PHE A 32 7.98 -20.28 19.38
N ALA A 33 7.83 -21.59 19.52
CA ALA A 33 7.27 -22.21 20.72
C ALA A 33 8.17 -22.07 21.97
N LYS A 34 9.42 -21.58 21.82
CA LYS A 34 10.37 -21.36 22.92
C LYS A 34 10.66 -19.89 23.22
N LEU A 35 10.08 -18.94 22.49
CA LEU A 35 10.26 -17.52 22.82
C LEU A 35 9.24 -17.11 23.89
N PRO A 36 9.64 -16.37 24.94
CA PRO A 36 8.67 -15.71 25.80
C PRO A 36 7.75 -14.84 24.92
N PRO A 37 6.43 -14.80 25.22
CA PRO A 37 5.50 -14.00 24.43
C PRO A 37 6.01 -12.56 24.38
N PRO A 38 6.15 -11.95 23.18
CA PRO A 38 6.62 -10.59 23.08
C PRO A 38 5.65 -9.68 23.84
N GLU A 39 6.19 -8.81 24.69
CA GLU A 39 5.39 -7.77 25.34
C GLU A 39 4.62 -6.97 24.27
N PRO A 40 3.34 -6.66 24.49
CA PRO A 40 2.52 -5.96 23.51
C PRO A 40 3.08 -4.55 23.31
N LYS A 41 3.87 -4.35 22.26
CA LYS A 41 4.31 -3.03 21.82
C LYS A 41 3.10 -2.25 21.32
N GLU A 42 3.05 -0.96 21.60
CA GLU A 42 1.99 -0.08 21.09
C GLU A 42 1.98 -0.05 19.55
N ASN A 43 3.18 -0.07 18.95
CA ASN A 43 3.39 -0.10 17.50
C ASN A 43 4.43 -1.14 17.08
N VAL A 44 4.18 -1.85 15.97
CA VAL A 44 5.07 -2.86 15.40
C VAL A 44 5.47 -2.46 13.98
N LYS A 45 6.76 -2.56 13.65
CA LYS A 45 7.27 -2.30 12.29
C LYS A 45 7.40 -3.61 11.52
N LEU A 46 6.60 -3.76 10.46
CA LEU A 46 6.62 -4.92 9.57
C LEU A 46 6.79 -4.48 8.12
N LEU A 47 7.78 -5.03 7.41
CA LEU A 47 8.10 -4.67 6.02
C LEU A 47 8.26 -3.15 5.78
N GLY A 48 8.64 -2.38 6.81
CA GLY A 48 8.75 -0.92 6.72
C GLY A 48 7.45 -0.14 7.01
N VAL A 49 6.33 -0.82 7.22
CA VAL A 49 5.07 -0.24 7.70
C VAL A 49 5.01 -0.27 9.21
N ILE A 50 4.62 0.83 9.84
CA ILE A 50 4.42 0.91 11.30
C ILE A 50 2.93 0.67 11.54
N MET A 51 2.59 -0.36 12.31
CA MET A 51 1.21 -0.77 12.57
C MET A 51 0.92 -0.54 14.05
N ASP A 52 -0.03 0.35 14.32
CA ASP A 52 -0.57 0.57 15.67
C ASP A 52 -1.52 -0.58 16.02
N GLN A 53 -1.70 -0.92 17.31
CA GLN A 53 -2.64 -1.96 17.74
C GLN A 53 -4.08 -1.77 17.20
N ALA A 54 -4.52 -0.51 17.10
CA ALA A 54 -5.83 -0.15 16.56
C ALA A 54 -5.85 0.02 15.03
N LEU A 55 -4.76 -0.31 14.32
CA LEU A 55 -4.61 -0.18 12.87
C LEU A 55 -4.96 1.23 12.35
N ARG A 56 -4.58 2.26 13.10
CA ARG A 56 -4.84 3.68 12.75
C ARG A 56 -3.74 4.26 11.86
N PHE A 57 -2.55 3.65 11.87
CA PHE A 57 -1.39 4.03 11.06
C PHE A 57 -0.97 5.50 11.20
N LYS A 58 -1.23 6.14 12.34
CA LYS A 58 -0.99 7.58 12.48
C LYS A 58 0.48 7.91 12.43
N GLU A 59 1.28 7.16 13.20
CA GLU A 59 2.74 7.31 13.21
C GLU A 59 3.35 6.97 11.86
N HIS A 60 2.81 5.94 11.20
CA HIS A 60 3.25 5.58 9.87
C HIS A 60 3.01 6.71 8.86
N ILE A 61 1.80 7.26 8.82
CA ILE A 61 1.44 8.34 7.89
C ILE A 61 2.29 9.59 8.15
N ALA A 62 2.46 9.97 9.43
CA ALA A 62 3.33 11.08 9.80
C ALA A 62 4.78 10.82 9.35
N GLY A 63 5.29 9.60 9.55
CA GLY A 63 6.64 9.20 9.15
C GLY A 63 6.87 9.22 7.65
N VAL A 64 5.94 8.68 6.84
CA VAL A 64 6.07 8.70 5.37
C VAL A 64 5.91 10.11 4.81
N ALA A 65 5.03 10.93 5.38
CA ALA A 65 4.87 12.33 5.00
C ALA A 65 6.14 13.15 5.31
N ALA A 66 6.74 12.94 6.48
CA ALA A 66 7.99 13.60 6.85
C ALA A 66 9.15 13.20 5.92
N LYS A 67 9.29 11.91 5.62
CA LYS A 67 10.31 11.42 4.66
C LYS A 67 10.07 11.96 3.25
N GLY A 68 8.83 11.96 2.79
CA GLY A 68 8.44 12.53 1.50
C GLY A 68 8.73 14.03 1.42
N LEU A 69 8.45 14.77 2.50
CA LEU A 69 8.76 16.20 2.59
C LEU A 69 10.28 16.44 2.54
N THR A 70 11.08 15.64 3.24
CA THR A 70 12.54 15.72 3.17
C THR A 70 13.04 15.49 1.74
N ALA A 71 12.55 14.45 1.06
CA ALA A 71 12.88 14.19 -0.34
C ALA A 71 12.46 15.36 -1.26
N ALA A 72 11.28 15.93 -1.05
CA ALA A 72 10.78 17.08 -1.80
C ALA A 72 11.63 18.34 -1.57
N MET A 73 12.10 18.57 -0.34
CA MET A 73 13.00 19.67 -0.03
C MET A 73 14.39 19.48 -0.64
N CYS A 74 14.90 18.24 -0.67
CA CYS A 74 16.13 17.93 -1.40
C CYS A 74 15.98 18.22 -2.89
N LEU A 75 14.88 17.77 -3.51
CA LEU A 75 14.56 18.07 -4.90
C LEU A 75 14.49 19.58 -5.16
N LYS A 76 13.84 20.34 -4.26
CA LYS A 76 13.73 21.80 -4.36
C LYS A 76 15.08 22.53 -4.29
N ARG A 77 16.07 21.93 -3.61
CA ARG A 77 17.42 22.51 -3.45
C ARG A 77 18.36 22.16 -4.61
N LEU A 78 18.00 21.19 -5.46
CA LEU A 78 18.79 20.85 -6.64
C LEU A 78 18.77 22.03 -7.62
N LYS A 79 19.94 22.62 -7.86
CA LYS A 79 20.10 23.70 -8.84
C LYS A 79 20.13 23.11 -10.26
N MET A 80 19.52 23.82 -11.21
CA MET A 80 19.61 23.54 -12.66
C MET A 80 19.01 22.22 -13.14
N ALA A 81 18.01 21.66 -12.47
CA ALA A 81 17.23 20.56 -13.03
C ALA A 81 16.20 21.10 -14.04
N SER A 82 16.15 20.54 -15.25
CA SER A 82 15.04 20.83 -16.17
C SER A 82 13.71 20.39 -15.53
N PRO A 83 12.57 21.03 -15.84
CA PRO A 83 11.26 20.60 -15.31
C PRO A 83 10.96 19.12 -15.59
N ARG A 84 11.42 18.60 -16.74
CA ARG A 84 11.32 17.18 -17.09
C ARG A 84 12.11 16.29 -16.12
N THR A 85 13.36 16.63 -15.85
CA THR A 85 14.24 15.90 -14.93
C THR A 85 13.72 16.01 -13.50
N ALA A 86 13.30 17.20 -13.07
CA ALA A 86 12.74 17.41 -11.74
C ALA A 86 11.47 16.57 -11.54
N ARG A 87 10.59 16.50 -12.55
CA ARG A 87 9.40 15.63 -12.51
C ARG A 87 9.78 14.16 -12.40
N GLN A 88 10.77 13.70 -13.17
CA GLN A 88 11.25 12.31 -13.07
C GLN A 88 11.79 12.00 -11.68
N LEU A 89 12.59 12.92 -11.11
CA LEU A 89 13.11 12.77 -9.75
C LEU A 89 11.99 12.75 -8.72
N PHE A 90 10.97 13.60 -8.87
CA PHE A 90 9.78 13.58 -8.00
C PHE A 90 9.11 12.20 -8.04
N ILE A 91 8.84 11.67 -9.23
CA ILE A 91 8.19 10.37 -9.44
C ILE A 91 9.07 9.22 -8.91
N ALA A 92 10.40 9.35 -8.98
CA ALA A 92 11.33 8.32 -8.54
C ALA A 92 11.62 8.33 -7.02
N THR A 93 11.47 9.49 -6.34
CA THR A 93 11.94 9.64 -4.95
C THR A 93 10.83 10.05 -3.98
N VAL A 94 10.07 11.09 -4.30
CA VAL A 94 9.06 11.67 -3.39
C VAL A 94 7.79 10.82 -3.39
N ALA A 95 7.24 10.56 -4.57
CA ALA A 95 6.00 9.78 -4.72
C ALA A 95 6.10 8.37 -4.11
N PRO A 96 7.14 7.55 -4.40
CA PRO A 96 7.23 6.19 -3.88
C PRO A 96 7.37 6.14 -2.36
N THR A 97 8.04 7.13 -1.76
CA THR A 97 8.18 7.23 -0.30
C THR A 97 6.83 7.37 0.41
N MET A 98 5.88 8.09 -0.21
CA MET A 98 4.54 8.32 0.32
C MET A 98 3.50 7.33 -0.21
N ASP A 99 3.84 6.50 -1.20
CA ASP A 99 2.92 5.53 -1.82
C ASP A 99 3.16 4.10 -1.38
N TYR A 100 4.34 3.82 -0.84
CA TYR A 100 4.70 2.50 -0.37
C TYR A 100 3.65 1.96 0.59
N ALA A 101 3.15 0.76 0.31
CA ALA A 101 2.10 0.08 1.07
C ALA A 101 0.81 0.90 1.25
N SER A 102 0.52 1.89 0.40
CA SER A 102 -0.71 2.69 0.45
C SER A 102 -1.98 1.85 0.40
N ASN A 103 -1.95 0.70 -0.26
CA ASN A 103 -3.04 -0.29 -0.23
C ASN A 103 -3.36 -0.83 1.18
N VAL A 104 -2.40 -0.78 2.12
CA VAL A 104 -2.57 -1.21 3.51
C VAL A 104 -3.08 -0.07 4.38
N TRP A 105 -2.45 1.11 4.35
CA TRP A 105 -2.73 2.17 5.34
C TRP A 105 -3.59 3.33 4.83
N SER A 106 -3.78 3.50 3.51
CA SER A 106 -4.52 4.67 2.97
C SER A 106 -5.96 4.76 3.45
N HIS A 107 -6.60 3.64 3.78
CA HIS A 107 -7.95 3.59 4.34
C HIS A 107 -8.06 4.30 5.70
N ALA A 108 -6.96 4.40 6.46
CA ALA A 108 -6.89 5.08 7.75
C ALA A 108 -6.50 6.56 7.62
N CYS A 109 -6.08 7.02 6.44
CA CYS A 109 -5.69 8.41 6.18
C CYS A 109 -6.93 9.32 6.08
N LYS A 110 -7.24 10.03 7.17
CA LYS A 110 -8.33 11.00 7.22
C LYS A 110 -7.85 12.37 6.73
N THR A 111 -8.75 13.35 6.76
CA THR A 111 -8.47 14.73 6.29
C THR A 111 -7.27 15.36 6.99
N LYS A 112 -7.12 15.17 8.31
CA LYS A 112 -6.01 15.74 9.09
C LYS A 112 -4.66 15.16 8.66
N GLU A 113 -4.56 13.84 8.61
CA GLU A 113 -3.33 13.13 8.24
C GLU A 113 -2.97 13.36 6.76
N ALA A 114 -3.97 13.47 5.89
CA ALA A 114 -3.79 13.81 4.48
C ALA A 114 -3.09 15.16 4.28
N THR A 115 -3.33 16.15 5.15
CA THR A 115 -2.68 17.47 5.04
C THR A 115 -1.15 17.38 5.08
N TRP A 116 -0.60 16.39 5.80
CA TRP A 116 0.85 16.20 5.89
C TRP A 116 1.44 15.69 4.58
N ILE A 117 0.73 14.77 3.91
CA ILE A 117 1.10 14.25 2.58
C ILE A 117 0.91 15.35 1.53
N GLU A 118 -0.21 16.09 1.58
CA GLU A 118 -0.50 17.20 0.67
C GLU A 118 0.57 18.30 0.77
N ARG A 119 1.13 18.53 1.95
CA ARG A 119 2.25 19.47 2.13
C ARG A 119 3.52 18.99 1.41
N ALA A 120 3.91 17.72 1.58
CA ALA A 120 5.07 17.15 0.90
C ALA A 120 4.89 17.15 -0.63
N GLN A 121 3.70 16.77 -1.08
CA GLN A 121 3.28 16.79 -2.48
C GLN A 121 3.38 18.20 -3.07
N ARG A 122 2.82 19.22 -2.40
CA ARG A 122 2.88 20.62 -2.84
C ARG A 122 4.31 21.12 -2.98
N VAL A 123 5.17 20.83 -2.01
CA VAL A 123 6.58 21.23 -2.07
C VAL A 123 7.29 20.54 -3.24
N GLY A 124 7.00 19.26 -3.49
CA GLY A 124 7.54 18.54 -4.62
C GLY A 124 7.05 19.07 -5.97
N ALA A 125 5.76 19.35 -6.10
CA ALA A 125 5.18 19.95 -7.31
C ALA A 125 5.76 21.35 -7.59
N GLN A 126 5.91 22.18 -6.56
CA GLN A 126 6.60 23.47 -6.66
C GLN A 126 8.07 23.34 -7.06
N ALA A 127 8.76 22.28 -6.62
CA ALA A 127 10.15 22.02 -7.02
C ALA A 127 10.27 21.66 -8.51
N VAL A 128 9.24 21.05 -9.09
CA VAL A 128 9.19 20.71 -10.52
C VAL A 128 8.89 21.95 -11.38
N THR A 129 7.92 22.77 -10.98
CA THR A 129 7.46 23.93 -11.76
C THR A 129 8.27 25.18 -11.53
N GLY A 130 8.99 25.29 -10.41
CA GLY A 130 9.59 26.54 -9.97
C GLY A 130 8.57 27.59 -9.50
N GLY A 131 7.30 27.19 -9.29
CA GLY A 131 6.22 28.10 -8.95
C GLY A 131 6.32 28.73 -7.55
N PHE A 132 5.60 29.84 -7.34
CA PHE A 132 5.59 30.58 -6.09
C PHE A 132 5.09 29.75 -4.89
N ARG A 133 5.51 30.14 -3.69
CA ARG A 133 5.06 29.50 -2.43
C ARG A 133 3.55 29.58 -2.23
N THR A 134 2.87 30.53 -2.84
CA THR A 134 1.41 30.78 -2.72
C THR A 134 0.56 29.98 -3.71
N VAL A 135 1.16 29.34 -4.72
CA VAL A 135 0.41 28.57 -5.73
C VAL A 135 -0.42 27.47 -5.05
N ALA A 136 -1.68 27.35 -5.46
CA ALA A 136 -2.60 26.32 -5.00
C ALA A 136 -2.07 24.93 -5.38
N THR A 137 -2.24 23.93 -4.49
CA THR A 137 -1.66 22.59 -4.71
C THR A 137 -2.13 21.96 -6.02
N ALA A 138 -3.44 22.01 -6.32
CA ALA A 138 -4.00 21.45 -7.54
C ALA A 138 -3.41 22.09 -8.81
N VAL A 139 -3.17 23.42 -8.78
CA VAL A 139 -2.53 24.14 -9.90
C VAL A 139 -1.07 23.72 -10.03
N ALA A 140 -0.33 23.65 -8.92
CA ALA A 140 1.06 23.20 -8.94
C ALA A 140 1.21 21.77 -9.46
N GLU A 141 0.30 20.86 -9.10
CA GLU A 141 0.28 19.47 -9.58
C GLU A 141 -0.04 19.38 -11.08
N ALA A 142 -1.03 20.14 -11.55
CA ALA A 142 -1.40 20.21 -12.96
C ALA A 142 -0.24 20.72 -13.82
N GLU A 143 0.37 21.85 -13.42
CA GLU A 143 1.54 22.43 -14.09
C GLU A 143 2.77 21.51 -14.02
N ALA A 144 2.95 20.80 -12.91
CA ALA A 144 4.02 19.80 -12.77
C ALA A 144 3.78 18.55 -13.63
N SER A 145 2.57 18.38 -14.21
CA SER A 145 2.13 17.14 -14.85
C SER A 145 2.27 15.92 -13.92
N VAL A 146 1.88 16.08 -12.65
CA VAL A 146 1.97 15.06 -11.60
C VAL A 146 0.58 14.75 -11.06
N GLN A 147 0.25 13.47 -10.91
CA GLN A 147 -1.00 13.03 -10.29
C GLN A 147 -1.00 13.30 -8.78
N SER A 148 -2.16 13.66 -8.25
CA SER A 148 -2.34 13.84 -6.82
C SER A 148 -2.07 12.52 -6.06
N PHE A 149 -1.67 12.63 -4.80
CA PHE A 149 -1.41 11.42 -3.99
C PHE A 149 -2.66 10.53 -3.84
N ARG A 150 -3.85 11.15 -3.78
CA ARG A 150 -5.12 10.43 -3.66
C ARG A 150 -5.41 9.58 -4.89
N GLU A 151 -5.18 10.14 -6.08
CA GLU A 151 -5.34 9.41 -7.34
C GLU A 151 -4.34 8.26 -7.44
N ARG A 152 -3.07 8.50 -7.07
CA ARG A 152 -2.03 7.46 -7.05
C ARG A 152 -2.40 6.31 -6.11
N HIS A 153 -2.88 6.61 -4.90
CA HIS A 153 -3.34 5.60 -3.94
C HIS A 153 -4.59 4.87 -4.41
N ALA A 154 -5.55 5.58 -4.98
CA ALA A 154 -6.76 4.96 -5.55
C ALA A 154 -6.40 4.03 -6.72
N GLN A 155 -5.49 4.43 -7.60
CA GLN A 155 -5.01 3.61 -8.70
C GLN A 155 -4.24 2.38 -8.19
N ALA A 156 -3.39 2.53 -7.16
CA ALA A 156 -2.69 1.42 -6.53
C ALA A 156 -3.67 0.42 -5.88
N ALA A 157 -4.70 0.92 -5.19
CA ALA A 157 -5.74 0.08 -4.59
C ALA A 157 -6.56 -0.67 -5.66
N ALA A 158 -6.93 0.00 -6.75
CA ALA A 158 -7.65 -0.63 -7.87
C ALA A 158 -6.80 -1.73 -8.54
N LYS A 159 -5.53 -1.43 -8.85
CA LYS A 159 -4.58 -2.42 -9.41
C LYS A 159 -4.40 -3.62 -8.49
N PHE A 160 -4.22 -3.38 -7.19
CA PHE A 160 -4.12 -4.43 -6.19
C PHE A 160 -5.37 -5.31 -6.17
N TRP A 161 -6.55 -4.70 -6.18
CA TRP A 161 -7.81 -5.45 -6.21
C TRP A 161 -7.98 -6.32 -7.44
N ILE A 162 -7.69 -5.78 -8.63
CA ILE A 162 -7.75 -6.55 -9.89
C ILE A 162 -6.80 -7.75 -9.80
N ARG A 163 -5.54 -7.52 -9.38
CA ARG A 163 -4.55 -8.60 -9.24
C ARG A 163 -5.04 -9.69 -8.30
N MET A 164 -5.62 -9.32 -7.16
CA MET A 164 -6.18 -10.26 -6.19
C MET A 164 -7.34 -11.09 -6.78
N ARG A 165 -8.13 -10.50 -7.69
CA ARG A 165 -9.26 -11.17 -8.35
C ARG A 165 -8.85 -12.05 -9.52
N THR A 166 -7.74 -11.74 -10.18
CA THR A 166 -7.20 -12.52 -11.30
C THR A 166 -6.22 -13.61 -10.87
N LEU A 167 -6.07 -13.87 -9.57
CA LEU A 167 -5.22 -14.94 -9.07
C LEU A 167 -5.74 -16.31 -9.51
N PRO A 168 -4.86 -17.27 -9.83
CA PRO A 168 -5.25 -18.65 -10.06
C PRO A 168 -5.98 -19.24 -8.85
N ASN A 169 -6.89 -20.19 -9.09
CA ASN A 169 -7.62 -20.86 -8.02
C ASN A 169 -6.72 -21.65 -7.05
N SER A 170 -5.49 -22.00 -7.48
CA SER A 170 -4.47 -22.65 -6.66
C SER A 170 -3.74 -21.71 -5.69
N HIS A 171 -3.91 -20.39 -5.81
CA HIS A 171 -3.21 -19.44 -4.96
C HIS A 171 -3.86 -19.35 -3.56
N PRO A 172 -3.09 -19.38 -2.45
CA PRO A 172 -3.66 -19.37 -1.09
C PRO A 172 -4.55 -18.15 -0.80
N LEU A 173 -4.22 -17.01 -1.40
CA LEU A 173 -4.99 -15.76 -1.26
C LEU A 173 -6.34 -15.77 -1.99
N THR A 174 -6.62 -16.76 -2.84
CA THR A 174 -7.91 -16.87 -3.54
C THR A 174 -9.04 -17.22 -2.58
N SER A 175 -8.74 -17.93 -1.49
CA SER A 175 -9.70 -18.22 -0.41
C SER A 175 -10.06 -16.97 0.41
N VAL A 176 -9.21 -15.95 0.40
CA VAL A 176 -9.37 -14.73 1.19
C VAL A 176 -10.33 -13.77 0.47
N ARG A 177 -11.53 -13.61 1.02
CA ARG A 177 -12.52 -12.65 0.50
C ARG A 177 -12.24 -11.24 1.01
N PHE A 178 -11.64 -10.40 0.16
CA PHE A 178 -11.49 -8.97 0.43
C PHE A 178 -12.82 -8.25 0.21
N LYS A 179 -13.40 -7.69 1.28
CA LYS A 179 -14.52 -6.75 1.20
C LYS A 179 -13.95 -5.34 1.02
N LEU A 180 -14.05 -4.77 -0.18
CA LEU A 180 -13.82 -3.34 -0.38
C LEU A 180 -15.12 -2.58 -0.12
N HIS A 181 -15.03 -1.53 0.68
CA HIS A 181 -16.15 -0.60 0.91
C HIS A 181 -16.48 0.26 -0.31
N ARG A 182 -15.61 0.29 -1.32
CA ARG A 182 -15.80 1.05 -2.57
C ARG A 182 -15.87 0.10 -3.74
N ARG A 183 -17.03 0.05 -4.41
CA ARG A 183 -17.17 -0.62 -5.71
C ARG A 183 -16.41 0.24 -6.73
N TYR A 184 -15.33 -0.30 -7.29
CA TYR A 184 -14.74 0.28 -8.50
C TYR A 184 -15.66 -0.11 -9.65
N ALA A 185 -16.31 0.88 -10.27
CA ALA A 185 -17.01 0.65 -11.52
C ALA A 185 -15.96 0.25 -12.58
N SER A 186 -16.17 -0.89 -13.24
CA SER A 186 -15.34 -1.26 -14.38
C SER A 186 -15.47 -0.16 -15.44
N PRO A 187 -14.35 0.35 -16.00
CA PRO A 187 -14.40 1.32 -17.11
C PRO A 187 -15.23 0.84 -18.31
N VAL A 188 -15.41 -0.48 -18.43
CA VAL A 188 -16.15 -1.14 -19.51
C VAL A 188 -17.67 -0.90 -19.44
N LEU A 189 -18.20 -0.45 -18.29
CA LEU A 189 -19.65 -0.27 -18.11
C LEU A 189 -20.18 1.13 -18.49
N THR A 190 -19.34 2.02 -19.02
CA THR A 190 -19.73 3.41 -19.34
C THR A 190 -19.99 3.64 -20.83
N THR A 191 -19.74 2.67 -21.72
CA THR A 191 -20.11 2.78 -23.15
C THR A 191 -21.53 2.27 -23.39
N GLY A 192 -22.52 2.99 -22.85
CA GLY A 192 -23.91 2.88 -23.30
C GLY A 192 -24.08 3.71 -24.57
N ILE A 193 -24.10 3.03 -25.71
CA ILE A 193 -24.43 3.61 -27.02
C ILE A 193 -25.88 4.11 -26.96
N THR A 194 -26.09 5.41 -26.96
CA THR A 194 -27.39 6.02 -27.23
C THR A 194 -27.59 6.03 -28.74
N THR A 195 -28.30 5.04 -29.29
CA THR A 195 -28.93 5.18 -30.61
C THR A 195 -30.29 5.87 -30.43
N PRO A 196 -30.58 6.97 -31.13
CA PRO A 196 -31.90 7.58 -31.11
C PRO A 196 -32.90 6.75 -31.94
N PRO A 197 -34.18 6.66 -31.53
CA PRO A 197 -35.21 6.05 -32.35
C PRO A 197 -35.63 7.00 -33.49
N ILE A 198 -36.02 6.37 -34.60
CA ILE A 198 -36.55 6.96 -35.85
C ILE A 198 -37.83 7.75 -35.57
#